data_AF-A0A4Y4DKD6-F1
#
_entry.id   AF-A0A4Y4DKD6-F1
#
_cell.length_a   1.000
_cell.length_b   1.000
_cell.length_c   1.000
_cell.angle_alpha   90.00
_cell.angle_beta   90.00
_cell.angle_gamma   90.00
#
_symmetry.space_group_name_H-M   'P 1'
#
loop_
_entity.id
_entity.type
_entity.pdbx_description
1 polymer ?
#
loop_
_entity_poly.entity_id
_entity_poly.type
_entity_poly.pdbx_seq_one_letter_code
_entity_poly.pdbx_strand_id
1 'polypeptide(L)'
;MKLLVKIFSMALSLAAGWAGAKLVSGIWKKSTGDTPPSLGNPSAQNEEAVGKVLAFAVISGASASVIQALTKRWTRKLEAKAASR
;
A
#
# COMPACT_ATOMS: atom_id res chain seq x y z
N MET A 1 -3.62 -28.25 -10.39
CA MET A 1 -3.94 -26.91 -10.95
C MET A 1 -4.26 -25.85 -9.89
N LYS A 2 -5.18 -26.08 -8.93
CA LYS A 2 -5.54 -25.06 -7.90
C LYS A 2 -4.39 -24.70 -6.93
N LEU A 3 -3.52 -25.64 -6.58
CA LEU A 3 -2.43 -25.42 -5.62
C LEU A 3 -1.34 -24.50 -6.17
N LEU A 4 -0.95 -24.71 -7.44
CA LEU A 4 0.02 -23.86 -8.15
C LEU A 4 -0.49 -22.42 -8.28
N VAL A 5 -1.75 -22.24 -8.69
CA VAL A 5 -2.37 -20.89 -8.75
C VAL A 5 -2.40 -20.23 -7.38
N LYS A 6 -2.70 -20.99 -6.32
CA LYS A 6 -2.75 -20.47 -4.95
C LYS A 6 -1.36 -20.02 -4.47
N ILE A 7 -0.32 -20.81 -4.71
CA ILE A 7 1.07 -20.45 -4.40
C ILE A 7 1.50 -19.23 -5.21
N PHE A 8 1.18 -19.18 -6.51
CA PHE A 8 1.56 -18.06 -7.37
C PHE A 8 0.84 -16.77 -6.97
N SER A 9 -0.46 -16.85 -6.64
CA SER A 9 -1.23 -15.71 -6.15
C SER A 9 -0.72 -15.20 -4.80
N MET A 10 -0.31 -16.11 -3.91
CA MET A 10 0.29 -15.75 -2.63
C MET A 10 1.66 -15.08 -2.82
N ALA A 11 2.52 -15.66 -3.66
CA ALA A 11 3.83 -15.10 -3.99
C ALA A 11 3.69 -13.70 -4.64
N LEU A 12 2.75 -13.54 -5.57
CA LEU A 12 2.47 -12.27 -6.20
C LEU A 12 1.95 -11.23 -5.20
N SER A 13 1.09 -11.63 -4.27
CA SER A 13 0.59 -10.75 -3.20
C SER A 13 1.72 -10.29 -2.26
N LEU A 14 2.63 -11.20 -1.88
CA LEU A 14 3.80 -10.86 -1.06
C LEU A 14 4.75 -9.93 -1.81
N ALA A 15 5.01 -10.20 -3.10
CA ALA A 15 5.84 -9.35 -3.94
C ALA A 15 5.23 -7.95 -4.12
N ALA A 16 3.91 -7.86 -4.30
CA ALA A 16 3.19 -6.60 -4.40
C ALA A 16 3.25 -5.81 -3.07
N GLY A 17 3.09 -6.48 -1.93
CA GLY A 17 3.25 -5.87 -0.61
C GLY A 17 4.66 -5.33 -0.38
N TRP A 18 5.70 -6.10 -0.74
CA TRP A 18 7.10 -5.69 -0.64
C TRP A 18 7.43 -4.50 -1.56
N ALA A 19 6.99 -4.56 -2.82
CA ALA A 19 7.18 -3.47 -3.77
C ALA A 19 6.45 -2.19 -3.33
N GLY A 20 5.23 -2.32 -2.80
CA GLY A 20 4.46 -1.21 -2.24
C GLY A 20 5.18 -0.58 -1.03
N ALA A 21 5.66 -1.39 -0.09
CA ALA A 21 6.42 -0.91 1.05
C ALA A 21 7.69 -0.17 0.63
N LYS A 22 8.41 -0.65 -0.39
CA LYS A 22 9.62 -0.01 -0.92
C LYS A 22 9.33 1.30 -1.64
N LEU A 23 8.23 1.38 -2.39
CA LEU A 23 7.78 2.63 -3.02
C LEU A 23 7.38 3.67 -1.99
N VAL A 24 6.56 3.29 -0.99
CA VAL A 24 6.12 4.20 0.08
C VAL A 24 7.31 4.71 0.87
N SER A 25 8.24 3.83 1.28
CA SER A 25 9.46 4.23 2.00
C SER A 25 10.39 5.12 1.16
N GLY A 26 10.52 4.88 -0.15
CA GLY A 26 11.28 5.72 -1.06
C GLY A 26 10.67 7.12 -1.23
N ILE A 27 9.35 7.19 -1.41
CA ILE A 27 8.60 8.46 -1.48
C ILE A 27 8.72 9.21 -0.15
N TRP A 28 8.63 8.51 0.98
CA TRP A 28 8.77 9.10 2.31
C TRP A 28 10.17 9.67 2.56
N LYS A 29 11.21 8.91 2.23
CA LYS A 29 12.61 9.37 2.34
C LYS A 29 12.85 10.61 1.46
N LYS A 30 12.25 10.65 0.27
CA LYS A 30 12.36 11.79 -0.66
C LYS A 30 11.56 13.02 -0.20
N SER A 31 10.42 12.83 0.45
CA SER A 31 9.54 13.92 0.87
C SER A 31 9.89 14.51 2.25
N THR A 32 10.39 13.68 3.17
CA THR A 32 10.55 14.06 4.58
C THR A 32 12.03 14.20 4.97
N GLY A 33 12.96 13.69 4.16
CA GLY A 33 14.40 13.71 4.46
C GLY A 33 14.84 12.75 5.57
N ASP A 34 13.89 12.03 6.17
CA ASP A 34 14.10 11.18 7.34
C ASP A 34 13.51 9.78 7.13
N THR A 35 14.07 8.78 7.81
CA THR A 35 13.67 7.37 7.67
C THR A 35 12.20 7.17 8.07
N PRO A 36 11.38 6.45 7.27
CA PRO A 36 9.97 6.25 7.58
C PRO A 36 9.83 5.56 8.96
N PRO A 37 8.90 6.04 9.81
CA PRO A 37 8.69 5.45 11.13
C PRO A 37 8.32 3.97 10.95
N SER A 38 9.22 3.10 11.41
CA SER A 38 8.99 1.67 11.42
C SER A 38 7.88 1.38 12.43
N LEU A 39 6.81 0.73 11.96
CA LEU A 39 5.70 0.25 12.79
C LEU A 39 6.13 -0.82 13.83
N GLY A 40 7.40 -1.22 13.84
CA GLY A 40 7.94 -2.23 14.75
C GLY A 40 8.37 -1.73 16.14
N ASN A 41 8.37 -0.42 16.41
CA ASN A 41 8.81 0.12 17.71
C ASN A 41 7.78 1.10 18.31
N PRO A 42 6.84 0.60 19.14
CA PRO A 42 5.82 1.44 19.79
C PRO A 42 6.38 2.35 20.90
N SER A 43 7.58 2.12 21.40
CA SER A 43 8.13 2.84 22.57
C SER A 43 8.62 4.26 22.29
N ALA A 44 8.84 4.63 21.02
CA ALA A 44 9.32 5.96 20.62
C ALA A 44 8.23 6.89 20.06
N GLN A 45 6.96 6.46 20.06
CA GLN A 45 5.86 7.18 19.39
C GLN A 45 5.14 8.22 20.27
N ASN A 46 5.38 8.26 21.58
CA ASN A 46 4.43 8.89 22.49
C ASN A 46 4.66 10.38 22.77
N GLU A 47 5.87 10.94 22.59
CA GLU A 47 6.13 12.34 22.99
C GLU A 47 6.39 13.32 21.82
N GLU A 48 6.90 12.85 20.67
CA GLU A 48 7.14 13.73 19.50
C GLU A 48 6.39 13.31 18.22
N ALA A 49 5.79 12.12 18.18
CA ALA A 49 5.35 11.49 16.93
C ALA A 49 3.87 11.66 16.59
N VAL A 50 3.00 12.13 17.49
CA VAL A 50 1.54 12.16 17.26
C VAL A 50 1.16 12.92 15.99
N GLY A 51 1.75 14.10 15.77
CA GLY A 51 1.50 14.91 14.56
C GLY A 51 2.03 14.25 13.28
N LYS A 52 3.23 13.64 13.33
CA LYS A 52 3.83 12.91 12.19
C LYS A 52 3.06 11.63 11.86
N VAL A 53 2.56 10.91 12.87
CA VAL A 53 1.74 9.71 12.72
C VAL A 53 0.37 10.06 12.13
N LEU A 54 -0.26 11.15 12.59
CA LEU A 54 -1.50 11.67 12.00
C LEU A 54 -1.30 12.07 10.54
N ALA A 55 -0.23 12.80 10.21
CA ALA A 55 0.08 13.16 8.84
C ALA A 55 0.33 11.92 7.95
N PHE A 56 1.10 10.94 8.44
CA PHE A 56 1.33 9.67 7.75
C PHE A 56 0.01 8.92 7.52
N ALA A 57 -0.87 8.86 8.54
CA ALA A 57 -2.15 8.17 8.47
C ALA A 57 -3.10 8.85 7.47
N VAL A 58 -3.18 10.18 7.47
CA VAL A 58 -4.02 10.93 6.51
C VAL A 58 -3.50 10.74 5.08
N ILE A 59 -2.20 10.87 4.85
CA ILE A 59 -1.60 10.71 3.51
C ILE A 59 -1.75 9.26 3.03
N SER A 60 -1.52 8.29 3.91
CA SER A 60 -1.67 6.87 3.59
C SER A 60 -3.14 6.50 3.35
N GLY A 61 -4.06 7.05 4.15
CA GLY A 61 -5.50 6.86 3.97
C GLY A 61 -6.01 7.49 2.67
N ALA A 62 -5.55 8.69 2.33
CA ALA A 62 -5.84 9.36 1.06
C ALA A 62 -5.28 8.57 -0.13
N SER A 63 -4.04 8.08 -0.03
CA SER A 63 -3.42 7.25 -1.07
C SER A 63 -4.16 5.93 -1.24
N ALA A 64 -4.53 5.27 -0.14
CA ALA A 64 -5.28 4.02 -0.16
C ALA A 64 -6.67 4.21 -0.79
N SER A 65 -7.36 5.30 -0.49
CA SER A 65 -8.68 5.60 -1.08
C SER A 65 -8.58 5.92 -2.58
N VAL A 66 -7.52 6.61 -3.03
CA VAL A 66 -7.24 6.79 -4.47
C VAL A 66 -6.94 5.46 -5.16
N ILE A 67 -6.08 4.62 -4.56
CA ILE A 67 -5.79 3.27 -5.07
C ILE A 67 -7.06 2.43 -5.15
N GLN A 68 -7.90 2.45 -4.12
CA GLN A 68 -9.17 1.71 -4.12
C GLN A 68 -10.14 2.23 -5.18
N ALA A 69 -10.24 3.56 -5.35
CA ALA A 69 -11.10 4.16 -6.38
C ALA A 69 -10.64 3.78 -7.79
N LEU A 70 -9.32 3.85 -8.04
CA LEU A 70 -8.72 3.41 -9.30
C LEU A 70 -8.93 1.91 -9.51
N THR A 71 -8.65 1.09 -8.50
CA THR A 71 -8.82 -0.37 -8.56
C THR A 71 -10.27 -0.71 -8.93
N LYS A 72 -11.27 -0.14 -8.24
CA LYS A 72 -12.69 -0.36 -8.57
C LYS A 72 -13.02 0.05 -10.01
N ARG A 73 -12.47 1.16 -10.50
CA ARG A 73 -12.69 1.63 -11.87
C ARG A 73 -12.06 0.71 -12.92
N TRP A 74 -10.85 0.21 -12.65
CA TRP A 74 -10.14 -0.72 -13.52
C TRP A 74 -10.78 -2.10 -13.52
N THR A 75 -11.18 -2.63 -12.35
CA THR A 75 -11.92 -3.89 -12.23
C THR A 75 -13.23 -3.82 -13.02
N ARG A 76 -14.02 -2.74 -12.87
CA ARG A 76 -15.25 -2.56 -13.65
C ARG A 76 -15.01 -2.49 -15.16
N LYS A 77 -13.95 -1.82 -15.61
CA LYS A 77 -13.58 -1.78 -17.04
C LYS A 77 -13.19 -3.17 -17.57
N LEU A 78 -12.44 -3.93 -16.79
CA LEU A 78 -12.00 -5.28 -17.16
C LEU A 78 -13.19 -6.25 -17.18
N GLU A 79 -14.08 -6.14 -16.21
CA GLU A 79 -15.32 -6.92 -16.14
C GLU A 79 -16.23 -6.61 -17.33
N ALA A 80 -16.44 -5.32 -17.66
CA ALA A 80 -17.20 -4.93 -18.84
C ALA A 80 -16.57 -5.43 -20.15
N LYS A 81 -15.24 -5.42 -20.25
CA LYS A 81 -14.49 -5.91 -21.42
C LYS A 81 -14.49 -7.44 -21.51
N ALA A 82 -14.58 -8.13 -20.38
CA ALA A 82 -14.68 -9.59 -20.31
C ALA A 82 -16.12 -10.07 -20.61
N ALA A 83 -17.14 -9.32 -20.18
CA ALA A 83 -18.55 -9.59 -20.47
C ALA A 83 -18.95 -9.26 -21.91
N SER A 84 -18.18 -8.43 -22.62
CA SER A 84 -18.38 -8.12 -24.04
C SER A 84 -17.68 -9.11 -24.99
N ARG A 85 -17.17 -10.23 -24.49
CA ARG A 85 -16.57 -11.34 -25.25
C ARG A 85 -17.41 -12.59 -25.06
#